data_AF-A0A1S3DPY8-F1
#
_entry.id   AF-A0A1S3DPY8-F1
#
_cell.length_a   1.000
_cell.length_b   1.000
_cell.length_c   1.000
_cell.angle_alpha   90.00
_cell.angle_beta   90.00
_cell.angle_gamma   90.00
#
_symmetry.space_group_name_H-M   'P 1'
#
loop_
_entity.id
_entity.type
_entity.pdbx_description
1 polymer ?
#
loop_
_entity_poly.entity_id
_entity_poly.type
_entity_poly.pdbx_seq_one_letter_code
_entity_poly.pdbx_strand_id
1 'polypeptide(L)'
;ASTIDGRRKGACLFCQEYFMDLYLLAELKTISLKVTTVDMQKPPPDFRTNFEATPPPILIDNGLAVLENEKIERHIMKNVPGGHNLFVQDKEVATLIENLYSVSVLRLNDTV
;
A
#
# COMPACT_ATOMS: atom_id res chain seq x y z
N ALA A 1 -9.04 -1.93 7.34
CA ALA A 1 -8.94 -1.87 8.81
C ALA A 1 -8.71 -3.28 9.34
N SER A 2 -8.38 -3.45 10.62
CA SER A 2 -8.26 -4.75 11.26
C SER A 2 -9.59 -5.49 11.19
N THR A 3 -9.56 -6.77 10.88
CA THR A 3 -10.75 -7.65 10.87
C THR A 3 -11.28 -7.94 12.28
N ILE A 4 -10.54 -7.55 13.33
CA ILE A 4 -10.95 -7.75 14.73
C ILE A 4 -11.87 -6.62 15.20
N ASP A 5 -11.59 -5.37 14.84
CA ASP A 5 -12.30 -4.21 15.40
C ASP A 5 -12.76 -3.16 14.38
N GLY A 6 -12.44 -3.34 13.10
CA GLY A 6 -12.81 -2.40 12.03
C GLY A 6 -12.16 -1.01 12.14
N ARG A 7 -11.21 -0.80 13.07
CA ARG A 7 -10.62 0.53 13.36
C ARG A 7 -9.11 0.56 13.17
N ARG A 8 -8.39 -0.37 13.82
CA ARG A 8 -6.92 -0.43 13.74
C ARG A 8 -6.44 -0.72 12.32
N LYS A 9 -5.15 -0.51 12.04
CA LYS A 9 -4.55 -0.95 10.76
C LYS A 9 -4.70 -2.46 10.60
N GLY A 10 -4.96 -2.91 9.37
CA GLY A 10 -5.01 -4.33 9.03
C GLY A 10 -3.61 -4.92 8.81
N ALA A 11 -3.56 -6.12 8.23
CA ALA A 11 -2.33 -6.86 7.94
C ALA A 11 -2.04 -6.99 6.43
N CYS A 12 -2.60 -6.12 5.59
CA CYS A 12 -2.33 -6.12 4.15
C CYS A 12 -0.88 -5.67 3.87
N LEU A 13 -0.13 -6.49 3.15
CA LEU A 13 1.27 -6.23 2.81
C LEU A 13 1.43 -4.99 1.92
N PHE A 14 0.65 -4.89 0.83
CA PHE A 14 0.68 -3.72 -0.06
C PHE A 14 0.31 -2.42 0.68
N CYS A 15 -0.65 -2.47 1.60
CA CYS A 15 -0.98 -1.31 2.43
C CYS A 15 0.19 -0.88 3.32
N GLN A 16 0.96 -1.83 3.85
CA GLN A 16 2.11 -1.54 4.69
C GLN A 16 3.30 -1.04 3.88
N GLU A 17 3.58 -1.66 2.73
CA GLU A 17 4.61 -1.26 1.78
C GLU A 17 4.44 0.22 1.38
N TYR A 18 3.30 0.58 0.79
CA TYR A 18 3.09 1.97 0.36
C TYR A 18 2.93 2.95 1.53
N PHE A 19 2.49 2.50 2.71
CA PHE A 19 2.53 3.33 3.92
C PHE A 19 3.98 3.69 4.28
N MET A 20 4.89 2.71 4.27
CA MET A 20 6.30 2.94 4.57
C MET A 20 6.94 3.88 3.55
N ASP A 21 6.67 3.67 2.25
CA ASP A 21 7.20 4.53 1.19
C ASP A 21 6.78 5.99 1.38
N LEU A 22 5.48 6.22 1.55
CA LEU A 22 4.93 7.57 1.74
C LEU A 22 5.37 8.19 3.07
N TYR A 23 5.55 7.38 4.11
CA TYR A 23 6.02 7.85 5.40
C TYR A 23 7.46 8.39 5.30
N LEU A 24 8.36 7.67 4.63
CA LEU A 24 9.74 8.14 4.37
C LEU A 24 9.75 9.45 3.58
N LEU A 25 8.89 9.57 2.56
CA LEU A 25 8.74 10.82 1.79
C LEU A 25 8.18 11.97 2.64
N ALA A 26 7.23 11.68 3.54
CA ALA A 26 6.70 12.66 4.48
C ALA A 26 7.76 13.13 5.51
N GLU A 27 8.65 12.24 5.97
CA GLU A 27 9.76 12.61 6.87
C GLU A 27 10.76 13.57 6.20
N LEU A 28 10.97 13.42 4.89
CA LEU A 28 11.73 14.38 4.07
C LEU A 28 10.99 15.72 3.87
N LYS A 29 9.78 15.87 4.43
CA LYS A 29 8.90 17.04 4.33
C LYS A 29 8.53 17.39 2.89
N THR A 30 8.55 16.42 1.97
CA THR A 30 8.16 16.64 0.58
C THR A 30 6.66 16.54 0.36
N ILE A 31 5.97 15.81 1.25
CA ILE A 31 4.52 15.61 1.23
C ILE A 31 3.91 15.69 2.63
N SER A 32 2.60 15.93 2.68
CA SER A 32 1.79 15.70 3.89
C SER A 32 1.05 14.37 3.75
N LEU A 33 1.28 13.45 4.67
CA LEU A 33 0.66 12.12 4.63
C LEU A 33 -0.57 12.06 5.55
N LYS A 34 -1.72 11.66 4.99
CA LYS A 34 -2.92 11.30 5.74
C LYS A 34 -3.27 9.85 5.44
N VAL A 35 -3.45 9.05 6.50
CA VAL A 35 -3.80 7.63 6.39
C VAL A 35 -5.20 7.40 6.91
N THR A 36 -6.03 6.75 6.11
CA THR A 36 -7.42 6.44 6.47
C THR A 36 -7.61 4.93 6.42
N THR A 37 -8.02 4.33 7.54
CA THR A 37 -8.41 2.92 7.57
C THR A 37 -9.86 2.77 7.14
N VAL A 38 -10.14 1.78 6.30
CA VAL A 38 -11.51 1.45 5.86
C VAL A 38 -11.85 0.03 6.28
N ASP A 39 -12.98 -0.13 6.98
CA ASP A 39 -13.57 -1.45 7.22
C ASP A 39 -14.31 -1.89 5.95
N MET A 40 -13.81 -2.93 5.28
CA MET A 40 -14.39 -3.43 4.03
C MET A 40 -15.69 -4.21 4.24
N GLN A 41 -16.00 -4.64 5.46
CA GLN A 41 -17.31 -5.23 5.78
C GLN A 41 -18.38 -4.17 6.00
N LYS A 42 -17.98 -2.97 6.43
CA LYS A 42 -18.85 -1.81 6.68
C LYS A 42 -18.21 -0.53 6.11
N PRO A 43 -18.01 -0.43 4.78
CA PRO A 43 -17.37 0.73 4.19
C PRO A 43 -18.29 1.95 4.28
N PRO A 44 -17.73 3.19 4.24
CA PRO A 44 -18.53 4.39 4.09
C PRO A 44 -19.48 4.32 2.88
N PRO A 45 -20.68 4.95 2.93
CA PRO A 45 -21.69 4.82 1.88
C PRO A 45 -21.21 5.19 0.47
N ASP A 46 -20.32 6.17 0.38
CA ASP A 46 -19.76 6.71 -0.87
C ASP A 46 -18.52 5.94 -1.36
N PHE A 47 -17.93 5.07 -0.52
CA PHE A 47 -16.68 4.37 -0.85
C PHE A 47 -16.81 3.52 -2.12
N ARG A 48 -17.93 2.78 -2.25
CA ARG A 48 -18.14 1.90 -3.42
C ARG A 48 -18.31 2.67 -4.71
N THR A 49 -19.00 3.81 -4.65
CA THR A 49 -19.24 4.68 -5.80
C THR A 49 -17.96 5.41 -6.21
N ASN A 50 -17.15 5.85 -5.25
CA ASN A 50 -15.93 6.61 -5.52
C ASN A 50 -14.76 5.72 -5.98
N PHE A 51 -14.72 4.45 -5.58
CA PHE A 51 -13.57 3.58 -5.79
C PHE A 51 -13.91 2.23 -6.43
N GLU A 52 -15.11 2.10 -6.99
CA GLU A 52 -15.57 0.91 -7.75
C GLU A 52 -15.42 -0.42 -6.99
N ALA A 53 -15.59 -0.38 -5.66
CA ALA A 53 -15.35 -1.51 -4.76
C ALA A 53 -13.93 -2.10 -4.79
N THR A 54 -12.94 -1.34 -5.28
CA THR A 54 -11.52 -1.72 -5.23
C THR A 54 -11.08 -1.83 -3.76
N PRO A 55 -10.43 -2.94 -3.35
CA PRO A 55 -9.88 -3.06 -2.01
C PRO A 55 -8.64 -2.16 -1.83
N PRO A 56 -8.38 -1.65 -0.62
CA PRO A 56 -7.13 -0.95 -0.31
C PRO A 56 -5.87 -1.80 -0.63
N PRO A 57 -4.72 -1.17 -0.96
CA PRO A 57 -4.45 0.28 -0.86
C PRO A 57 -5.08 1.11 -1.98
N ILE A 58 -5.51 2.32 -1.64
CA ILE A 58 -5.96 3.36 -2.58
C ILE A 58 -5.18 4.61 -2.25
N LEU A 59 -4.51 5.19 -3.25
CA LEU A 59 -3.79 6.44 -3.11
C LEU A 59 -4.65 7.59 -3.65
N ILE A 60 -4.77 8.67 -2.88
CA ILE A 60 -5.44 9.89 -3.31
C ILE A 60 -4.43 11.03 -3.28
N ASP A 61 -4.12 11.59 -4.44
CA ASP A 61 -3.21 12.71 -4.60
C ASP A 61 -3.95 13.89 -5.25
N ASN A 62 -4.18 14.95 -4.48
CA ASN A 62 -4.91 16.14 -4.94
C ASN A 62 -6.25 15.85 -5.64
N GLY A 63 -6.98 14.84 -5.15
CA GLY A 63 -8.27 14.39 -5.69
C GLY A 63 -8.17 13.32 -6.78
N LEU A 64 -6.99 13.02 -7.30
CA LEU A 64 -6.76 11.88 -8.20
C LEU A 64 -6.68 10.58 -7.39
N ALA A 65 -7.60 9.65 -7.63
CA ALA A 65 -7.58 8.31 -7.04
C ALA A 65 -6.78 7.34 -7.94
N VAL A 66 -5.80 6.66 -7.35
CA VAL A 66 -5.00 5.62 -7.98
C VAL A 66 -5.27 4.29 -7.25
N LEU A 67 -5.83 3.33 -7.98
CA LEU A 67 -6.50 2.14 -7.41
C LEU A 67 -5.71 0.84 -7.55
N GLU A 68 -4.85 0.73 -8.57
CA GLU A 68 -4.07 -0.49 -8.85
C GLU A 68 -2.65 -0.37 -8.29
N ASN A 69 -2.16 -1.43 -7.65
CA ASN A 69 -0.83 -1.47 -7.02
C ASN A 69 0.30 -0.99 -7.95
N GLU A 70 0.40 -1.54 -9.16
CA GLU A 70 1.43 -1.13 -10.13
C GLU A 70 1.33 0.36 -10.52
N LYS A 71 0.11 0.91 -10.54
CA LYS A 71 -0.12 2.33 -10.82
C LYS A 71 0.21 3.19 -9.60
N ILE A 72 -0.07 2.72 -8.38
CA ILE A 72 0.31 3.39 -7.14
C ILE A 72 1.83 3.51 -7.06
N GLU A 73 2.54 2.39 -7.20
CA GLU A 73 4.01 2.36 -7.19
C GLU A 73 4.60 3.33 -8.23
N ARG A 74 4.11 3.23 -9.48
CA ARG A 74 4.56 4.12 -10.57
C ARG A 74 4.24 5.58 -10.28
N HIS A 75 3.10 5.89 -9.67
CA HIS A 75 2.72 7.25 -9.30
C HIS A 75 3.63 7.80 -8.20
N ILE A 76 3.92 7.03 -7.16
CA ILE A 76 4.86 7.45 -6.10
C ILE A 76 6.23 7.69 -6.72
N MET A 77 6.75 6.76 -7.52
CA MET A 77 8.06 6.89 -8.15
C MET A 77 8.18 8.13 -9.04
N LYS A 78 7.17 8.45 -9.86
CA LYS A 78 7.26 9.48 -10.91
C LYS A 78 6.72 10.84 -10.51
N ASN A 79 5.67 10.87 -9.69
CA ASN A 79 4.85 12.07 -9.47
C ASN A 79 5.02 12.65 -8.06
N VAL A 80 5.49 11.83 -7.09
CA VAL A 80 5.71 12.30 -5.72
C VAL A 80 7.16 12.80 -5.56
N PRO A 81 7.40 14.01 -5.02
CA PRO A 81 8.75 14.52 -4.87
C PRO A 81 9.58 13.65 -3.91
N GLY A 82 10.76 13.24 -4.38
CA GLY A 82 11.65 12.29 -3.68
C GLY A 82 11.43 10.82 -4.08
N GLY A 83 10.33 10.48 -4.76
CA GLY A 83 9.99 9.11 -5.12
C GLY A 83 11.08 8.41 -5.96
N HIS A 84 11.64 9.09 -6.96
CA HIS A 84 12.71 8.52 -7.80
C HIS A 84 13.94 8.04 -7.01
N ASN A 85 14.24 8.62 -5.84
CA ASN A 85 15.37 8.19 -4.99
C ASN A 85 15.03 6.98 -4.13
N LEU A 86 13.74 6.74 -3.89
CA LEU A 86 13.24 5.64 -3.08
C LEU A 86 13.14 4.34 -3.88
N PHE A 87 12.73 4.42 -5.14
CA PHE A 87 12.57 3.28 -6.04
C PHE A 87 13.86 2.98 -6.83
N VAL A 88 14.84 2.39 -6.15
CA VAL A 88 16.11 1.99 -6.76
C VAL A 88 15.93 0.72 -7.58
N GLN A 89 16.39 0.74 -8.83
CA GLN A 89 16.40 -0.46 -9.68
C GLN A 89 17.63 -1.31 -9.37
N ASP A 90 17.48 -2.22 -8.43
CA ASP A 90 18.49 -3.23 -8.08
C ASP A 90 17.95 -4.63 -8.39
N LYS A 91 18.48 -5.23 -9.47
CA LYS A 91 18.05 -6.57 -9.91
C LYS A 91 18.45 -7.66 -8.92
N GLU A 92 19.60 -7.51 -8.25
CA GLU A 92 20.08 -8.52 -7.31
C GLU A 92 19.18 -8.55 -6.08
N VAL A 93 18.84 -7.38 -5.54
CA VAL A 93 17.90 -7.25 -4.42
C VAL A 93 16.50 -7.73 -4.83
N ALA A 94 16.01 -7.34 -6.01
CA ALA A 94 14.70 -7.76 -6.49
C ALA A 94 14.59 -9.29 -6.59
N THR A 95 15.58 -9.97 -7.18
CA THR A 95 15.60 -11.44 -7.27
C THR A 95 15.77 -12.10 -5.90
N LEU A 96 16.52 -11.49 -4.98
CA LEU A 96 16.71 -12.02 -3.62
C LEU A 96 15.42 -12.08 -2.81
N ILE A 97 14.56 -11.07 -2.95
CA ILE A 97 13.29 -10.98 -2.22
C ILE A 97 12.11 -11.62 -2.99
N GLU A 98 12.32 -11.93 -4.28
CA GLU A 98 11.34 -12.57 -5.13
C GLU A 98 10.87 -13.89 -4.50
N ASN A 99 9.56 -14.13 -4.48
CA ASN A 99 8.92 -15.33 -3.93
C ASN A 99 9.07 -15.58 -2.42
N LEU A 100 9.68 -14.67 -1.64
CA LEU A 100 9.84 -14.84 -0.19
C LEU A 100 8.48 -15.06 0.50
N TYR A 101 7.45 -14.27 0.12
CA TYR A 101 6.10 -14.42 0.67
C TYR A 101 5.49 -15.78 0.38
N SER A 102 5.59 -16.27 -0.86
CA SER A 102 5.06 -17.59 -1.26
C SER A 102 5.70 -18.71 -0.44
N VAL A 103 7.01 -18.65 -0.22
CA VAL A 103 7.73 -19.61 0.62
C VAL A 103 7.25 -19.55 2.07
N SER A 104 7.06 -18.35 2.63
CA SER A 104 6.55 -18.19 3.99
C SER A 104 5.13 -18.75 4.15
N VAL A 105 4.25 -18.53 3.19
CA VAL A 105 2.88 -19.10 3.20
C VAL A 105 2.92 -20.62 3.15
N LEU A 106 3.74 -21.21 2.29
CA LEU A 106 3.90 -22.66 2.19
C LEU A 106 4.35 -23.25 3.54
N ARG A 107 5.39 -22.69 4.17
CA ARG A 107 5.88 -23.18 5.47
C ARG A 107 4.86 -23.05 6.59
N LEU A 108 4.05 -21.98 6.60
CA LEU A 108 3.00 -21.83 7.61
C LEU A 108 1.95 -22.94 7.49
N ASN A 109 1.58 -23.32 6.26
CA ASN A 109 0.62 -24.41 6.04
C ASN A 109 1.20 -25.77 6.45
N ASP A 110 2.50 -25.99 6.35
CA ASP A 110 3.15 -27.22 6.80
C ASP A 110 3.25 -27.33 8.34
N THR A 111 2.97 -26.24 9.07
CA THR A 111 3.11 -26.17 10.54
C THR A 111 1.76 -26.22 11.27
N VAL A 112 0.63 -26.22 10.55
CA VAL A 112 -0.75 -26.25 11.09
C VAL A 112 -1.39 -27.60 10.76
#